data_AF-A0A2G9T635-F1
#
_entry.id   AF-A0A2G9T635-F1
#
_cell.length_a   1.000
_cell.length_b   1.000
_cell.length_c   1.000
_cell.angle_alpha   90.00
_cell.angle_beta   90.00
_cell.angle_gamma   90.00
#
_symmetry.space_group_name_H-M   'P 1'
#
loop_
_entity.id
_entity.type
_entity.pdbx_description
1 polymer ?
#
loop_
_entity_poly.entity_id
_entity_poly.type
_entity_poly.pdbx_seq_one_letter_code
_entity_poly.pdbx_strand_id
1 'polypeptide(L)'
;PLRHLREWGEFYNGVAAGLSVVGADVARVDHEWLTLCHTNDKISPPTAAGLLYAFGLNGHLPNFNMFHVHEVLASLDKFPSIALLLGMAMSKIGTADRQ
;
A
#
# COMPACT_ATOMS: atom_id res chain seq x y z
N PRO A 1 23.95 -5.55 -4.08
CA PRO A 1 23.90 -4.07 -3.95
C PRO A 1 22.97 -3.39 -4.96
N LEU A 2 23.23 -3.47 -6.28
CA LEU A 2 22.43 -2.77 -7.31
C LEU A 2 20.97 -3.24 -7.40
N ARG A 3 20.73 -4.55 -7.25
CA ARG A 3 19.37 -5.11 -7.22
C ARG A 3 18.51 -4.51 -6.10
N HIS A 4 19.05 -4.45 -4.90
CA HIS A 4 18.37 -3.88 -3.73
C HIS A 4 18.10 -2.38 -3.92
N LEU A 5 19.02 -1.63 -4.53
CA LEU A 5 18.79 -0.22 -4.85
C LEU A 5 17.66 -0.05 -5.86
N ARG A 6 17.59 -0.91 -6.88
CA ARG A 6 16.51 -0.91 -7.87
C ARG A 6 15.15 -1.22 -7.24
N GLU A 7 15.08 -2.22 -6.37
CA GLU A 7 13.84 -2.61 -5.70
C GLU A 7 13.26 -1.48 -4.84
N TRP A 8 14.11 -0.72 -4.13
CA TRP A 8 13.65 0.49 -3.43
C TRP A 8 13.24 1.61 -4.38
N GLY A 9 13.97 1.81 -5.48
CA GLY A 9 13.58 2.76 -6.52
C GLY A 9 12.19 2.46 -7.10
N GLU A 10 11.91 1.18 -7.39
CA GLU A 10 10.61 0.69 -7.83
C GLU A 10 9.52 0.93 -6.77
N PHE A 11 9.82 0.63 -5.49
CA PHE A 11 8.92 0.93 -4.38
C PHE A 11 8.55 2.40 -4.31
N TYR A 12 9.54 3.31 -4.27
CA TYR A 12 9.28 4.75 -4.21
C TYR A 12 8.57 5.28 -5.47
N ASN A 13 8.84 4.71 -6.64
CA ASN A 13 8.12 5.04 -7.86
C ASN A 13 6.63 4.66 -7.75
N GLY A 14 6.32 3.50 -7.17
CA GLY A 14 4.95 3.09 -6.84
C GLY A 14 4.28 4.06 -5.86
N VAL A 15 4.99 4.48 -4.81
CA VAL A 15 4.48 5.46 -3.84
C VAL A 15 4.16 6.79 -4.53
N ALA A 16 5.08 7.31 -5.34
CA ALA A 16 4.90 8.57 -6.06
C ALA A 16 3.70 8.51 -7.03
N ALA A 17 3.55 7.41 -7.77
CA ALA A 17 2.41 7.19 -8.64
C ALA A 17 1.08 7.15 -7.85
N GLY A 18 1.04 6.42 -6.74
CA GLY A 18 -0.16 6.30 -5.91
C GLY A 18 -0.55 7.62 -5.24
N LEU A 19 0.42 8.43 -4.79
CA LEU A 19 0.16 9.75 -4.19
C LEU A 19 -0.43 10.76 -5.19
N SER A 20 -0.27 10.52 -6.49
CA SER A 20 -0.93 11.35 -7.52
C SER A 20 -2.44 11.14 -7.60
N VAL A 21 -2.96 10.06 -7.01
CA VAL A 21 -4.40 9.84 -6.86
C VAL A 21 -4.96 10.84 -5.86
N VAL A 22 -6.11 11.41 -6.18
CA VAL A 22 -6.84 12.35 -5.32
C VAL A 22 -7.06 11.77 -3.91
N GLY A 23 -6.93 12.58 -2.86
CA GLY A 23 -7.17 12.16 -1.48
C GLY A 23 -8.63 11.78 -1.20
N ALA A 24 -8.83 10.90 -0.20
CA ALA A 24 -10.16 10.41 0.19
C ALA A 24 -11.07 11.48 0.80
N ASP A 25 -10.50 12.59 1.25
CA ASP A 25 -11.18 13.80 1.70
C ASP A 25 -11.87 14.56 0.56
N VAL A 26 -11.38 14.41 -0.68
CA VAL A 26 -11.92 15.08 -1.86
C VAL A 26 -12.83 14.16 -2.67
N ALA A 27 -12.40 12.94 -2.95
CA ALA A 27 -13.18 11.97 -3.71
C ALA A 27 -12.87 10.55 -3.25
N ARG A 28 -13.89 9.74 -2.99
CA ARG A 28 -13.72 8.32 -2.65
C ARG A 28 -13.50 7.50 -3.92
N VAL A 29 -12.50 6.63 -3.88
CA VAL A 29 -12.20 5.69 -4.95
C VAL A 29 -12.72 4.30 -4.56
N ASP A 30 -13.26 3.56 -5.53
CA ASP A 30 -13.80 2.21 -5.29
C ASP A 30 -12.70 1.24 -4.89
N HIS A 31 -13.02 0.36 -3.93
CA HIS A 31 -12.07 -0.63 -3.40
C HIS A 31 -11.56 -1.56 -4.50
N GLU A 32 -12.43 -1.96 -5.43
CA GLU A 32 -12.08 -2.84 -6.55
C GLU A 32 -11.02 -2.22 -7.45
N TRP A 33 -11.09 -0.91 -7.67
CA TRP A 33 -10.10 -0.18 -8.46
C TRP A 33 -8.75 -0.11 -7.75
N LEU A 34 -8.76 0.17 -6.44
CA LEU A 34 -7.54 0.18 -5.63
C LEU A 34 -6.87 -1.21 -5.62
N THR A 35 -7.67 -2.28 -5.50
CA THR A 35 -7.17 -3.67 -5.62
C THR A 35 -6.53 -3.89 -6.97
N LEU A 36 -7.24 -3.58 -8.06
CA LEU A 36 -6.75 -3.76 -9.42
C LEU A 36 -5.41 -3.04 -9.67
N CYS A 37 -5.22 -1.85 -9.10
CA CYS A 37 -4.00 -1.08 -9.28
C CYS A 37 -2.76 -1.76 -8.67
N HIS A 38 -2.88 -2.40 -7.50
CA HIS A 38 -1.73 -2.97 -6.81
C HIS A 38 -1.56 -4.48 -7.01
N THR A 39 -2.58 -5.21 -7.47
CA THR A 39 -2.47 -6.64 -7.81
C THR A 39 -2.22 -6.88 -9.31
N ASN A 40 -1.77 -5.86 -10.05
CA ASN A 40 -1.56 -5.95 -11.48
C ASN A 40 -0.26 -6.71 -11.80
N ASP A 41 -0.33 -7.82 -12.52
CA ASP A 41 0.85 -8.64 -12.88
C ASP A 41 1.87 -7.91 -13.78
N LYS A 42 1.50 -6.75 -14.35
CA LYS A 42 2.39 -5.94 -15.19
C LYS A 42 3.33 -5.04 -14.39
N ILE A 43 3.14 -4.88 -13.08
CA ILE A 43 4.02 -4.08 -12.22
C ILE A 43 4.84 -4.98 -11.31
N SER A 44 6.02 -4.50 -10.91
CA SER A 44 6.89 -5.28 -10.03
C SER A 44 6.31 -5.33 -8.60
N PRO A 45 6.58 -6.39 -7.81
CA PRO A 45 6.11 -6.50 -6.44
C PRO A 45 6.50 -5.30 -5.54
N PRO A 46 7.71 -4.71 -5.63
CA PRO A 46 8.03 -3.49 -4.89
C PRO A 46 7.15 -2.30 -5.32
N THR A 47 6.89 -2.14 -6.62
CA THR A 47 6.01 -1.07 -7.14
C THR A 47 4.58 -1.23 -6.63
N ALA A 48 4.05 -2.45 -6.65
CA ALA A 48 2.73 -2.81 -6.12
C ALA A 48 2.61 -2.45 -4.62
N ALA A 49 3.62 -2.80 -3.83
CA ALA A 49 3.68 -2.43 -2.42
C ALA A 49 3.76 -0.90 -2.23
N GLY A 50 4.50 -0.18 -3.09
CA GLY A 50 4.55 1.28 -3.06
C GLY A 50 3.17 1.93 -3.29
N LEU A 51 2.42 1.44 -4.27
CA LEU A 51 1.04 1.89 -4.53
C LEU A 51 0.14 1.67 -3.32
N LEU A 52 0.20 0.47 -2.73
CA LEU A 52 -0.55 0.11 -1.52
C LEU A 52 -0.25 1.09 -0.37
N TYR A 53 1.03 1.41 -0.14
CA TYR A 53 1.41 2.36 0.89
C TYR A 53 0.85 3.76 0.63
N ALA A 54 0.92 4.24 -0.62
CA ALA A 54 0.39 5.55 -0.99
C ALA A 54 -1.13 5.65 -0.84
N PHE A 55 -1.89 4.58 -1.13
CA PHE A 55 -3.32 4.55 -0.83
C PHE A 55 -3.60 4.73 0.68
N GLY A 56 -2.71 4.21 1.53
CA GLY A 56 -2.71 4.48 2.97
C GLY A 56 -2.56 5.96 3.31
N LEU A 57 -1.56 6.60 2.71
CA LEU A 57 -1.28 8.02 2.91
C LEU A 57 -2.42 8.92 2.42
N ASN A 58 -3.08 8.55 1.32
CA ASN A 58 -4.21 9.29 0.76
C ASN A 58 -5.54 9.06 1.51
N GLY A 59 -5.55 8.23 2.56
CA GLY A 59 -6.77 7.88 3.30
C GLY A 59 -7.70 6.93 2.55
N HIS A 60 -7.22 6.35 1.44
CA HIS A 60 -7.95 5.38 0.61
C HIS A 60 -7.75 3.94 1.04
N LEU A 61 -6.99 3.71 2.12
CA LEU A 61 -6.76 2.35 2.56
C LEU A 61 -8.09 1.67 2.88
N PRO A 62 -8.40 0.53 2.25
CA PRO A 62 -9.59 -0.20 2.62
C PRO A 62 -9.49 -0.70 4.06
N ASN A 63 -10.63 -0.95 4.69
CA ASN A 63 -10.66 -1.77 5.89
C ASN A 63 -10.23 -3.18 5.47
N PHE A 64 -8.94 -3.47 5.61
CA PHE A 64 -8.41 -4.78 5.30
C PHE A 64 -9.08 -5.83 6.17
N ASN A 65 -9.47 -6.94 5.55
CA ASN A 65 -9.79 -8.14 6.28
C ASN A 65 -8.52 -8.58 7.03
N MET A 66 -8.61 -8.76 8.35
CA MET A 66 -7.50 -9.19 9.20
C MET A 66 -6.87 -10.51 8.72
N PHE A 67 -7.65 -11.37 8.06
CA PHE A 67 -7.12 -12.56 7.40
C PHE A 67 -6.11 -12.22 6.30
N HIS A 68 -6.43 -11.24 5.45
CA HIS A 68 -5.53 -10.78 4.39
C HIS A 68 -4.28 -10.10 4.97
N VAL A 69 -4.45 -9.31 6.03
CA VAL A 69 -3.31 -8.71 6.74
C VAL A 69 -2.38 -9.81 7.26
N HIS A 70 -2.95 -10.82 7.91
CA HIS A 70 -2.19 -11.95 8.41
C HIS A 70 -1.47 -12.70 7.28
N GLU A 71 -2.15 -12.98 6.17
CA GLU A 71 -1.55 -13.67 5.01
C GLU A 71 -0.35 -12.90 4.45
N VAL A 72 -0.49 -11.58 4.25
CA VAL A 72 0.59 -10.72 3.76
C VAL A 72 1.76 -10.67 4.75
N LEU A 73 1.51 -10.55 6.05
CA LEU A 73 2.59 -10.52 7.05
C LEU A 73 3.23 -11.90 7.25
N ALA A 74 2.48 -12.98 7.09
CA ALA A 74 2.98 -14.34 7.20
C ALA A 74 3.88 -14.75 6.01
N SER A 75 3.76 -14.09 4.84
CA SER A 75 4.68 -14.33 3.72
C SER A 75 6.11 -13.88 4.00
N LEU A 76 6.31 -13.00 4.99
CA LEU A 76 7.59 -12.38 5.37
C LEU A 76 8.24 -11.57 4.24
N ASP A 77 7.47 -11.19 3.22
CA ASP A 77 7.95 -10.35 2.13
C ASP A 77 8.12 -8.91 2.60
N LYS A 78 9.34 -8.40 2.43
CA LYS A 78 9.77 -7.10 2.95
C LYS A 78 8.87 -5.94 2.51
N PHE A 79 8.67 -5.75 1.20
CA PHE A 79 7.98 -4.55 0.69
C PHE A 79 6.47 -4.54 1.00
N PRO A 80 5.71 -5.64 0.75
CA PRO A 80 4.31 -5.72 1.16
C PRO A 80 4.13 -5.49 2.67
N SER A 81 4.98 -6.09 3.51
CA SER A 81 4.93 -5.90 4.97
C SER A 81 5.14 -4.44 5.37
N ILE A 82 6.16 -3.76 4.82
CA ILE A 82 6.42 -2.34 5.08
C ILE A 82 5.23 -1.48 4.64
N ALA A 83 4.74 -1.70 3.41
CA ALA A 83 3.63 -0.94 2.85
C ALA A 83 2.35 -1.08 3.67
N LEU A 84 2.02 -2.31 4.05
CA LEU A 84 0.80 -2.61 4.80
C LEU A 84 0.86 -2.03 6.20
N LEU A 85 1.94 -2.27 6.95
CA LEU A 85 2.07 -1.78 8.33
C LEU A 85 2.06 -0.25 8.39
N LEU A 86 2.83 0.41 7.54
CA LEU A 86 2.86 1.87 7.51
C LEU A 86 1.57 2.45 6.95
N GLY A 87 1.01 1.86 5.89
CA GLY A 87 -0.24 2.32 5.28
C GLY A 87 -1.42 2.24 6.26
N MET A 88 -1.54 1.12 6.99
CA MET A 88 -2.57 0.93 8.02
C MET A 88 -2.39 1.90 9.20
N ALA A 89 -1.16 2.09 9.67
CA ALA A 89 -0.90 3.04 10.75
C ALA A 89 -1.28 4.47 10.35
N MET A 90 -0.95 4.88 9.12
CA MET A 90 -1.25 6.21 8.60
C MET A 90 -2.76 6.43 8.39
N SER A 91 -3.49 5.42 7.91
CA SER A 91 -4.95 5.54 7.73
C SER A 91 -5.74 5.62 9.03
N LYS A 92 -5.12 5.25 10.17
CA LYS A 92 -5.69 5.27 11.52
C LYS A 92 -5.01 6.29 12.44
N ILE A 93 -4.28 7.26 11.88
CA ILE A 93 -3.58 8.26 12.69
C ILE A 93 -4.57 9.01 13.59
N GLY A 94 -4.28 9.04 14.90
CA GLY A 94 -5.11 9.72 15.90
C GLY A 94 -6.38 8.98 16.33
N THR A 95 -6.69 7.80 15.78
CA THR A 95 -7.90 7.04 16.18
C THR A 95 -7.67 6.18 17.43
N ALA A 96 -6.42 5.88 17.76
CA ALA A 96 -6.04 4.91 18.81
C ALA A 96 -6.72 3.54 18.63
N ASP A 97 -6.78 3.07 17.38
CA ASP A 97 -7.35 1.79 16.99
C ASP A 97 -6.73 0.62 17.79
N ARG A 98 -7.57 -0.34 18.21
CA ARG A 98 -7.20 -1.49 19.05
C ARG A 98 -7.61 -2.83 18.43
N GLN A 99 -8.07 -2.84 17.18
CA GLN A 99 -8.42 -4.08 16.49
C GLN A 99 -7.19 -4.93 16.20
#